data_AF-A0ABD2R6H1-F1
#
_entry.id   AF-A0ABD2R6H1-F1
#
_cell.length_a   1.000
_cell.length_b   1.000
_cell.length_c   1.000
_cell.angle_alpha   90.00
_cell.angle_beta   90.00
_cell.angle_gamma   90.00
#
_symmetry.space_group_name_H-M   'P 1'
#
loop_
_entity.id
_entity.type
_entity.pdbx_description
1 polymer ?
#
loop_
_entity_poly.entity_id
_entity_poly.type
_entity_poly.pdbx_seq_one_letter_code
_entity_poly.pdbx_strand_id
1 'polypeptide(L)'
;MAEGGEEDLPRDAKIVKTLLKSMGVDDYEPRVVHQFLELWYRYVVDVLTDAQVYSEHVGKASIDSNDIKLAIQSKVNFSFSQPPPHEFLLNLLRIDAGWFSLQ
;
A
#
# COMPACT_ATOMS: atom_id res chain seq x y z
N MET A 1 10.87 9.78 -35.64
CA MET A 1 12.13 9.23 -35.13
C MET A 1 12.18 9.46 -33.63
N ALA A 2 11.83 8.46 -32.82
CA ALA A 2 12.15 8.36 -31.39
C ALA A 2 11.84 6.93 -30.86
N GLU A 3 12.26 5.90 -31.60
CA GLU A 3 12.24 4.50 -31.13
C GLU A 3 13.62 4.18 -30.53
N GLY A 4 13.91 4.77 -29.37
CA GLY A 4 15.20 4.59 -28.69
C GLY A 4 15.15 4.79 -27.17
N GLY A 5 13.97 4.82 -26.57
CA GLY A 5 13.80 5.17 -25.14
C GLY A 5 13.32 4.04 -24.24
N GLU A 6 12.98 2.86 -24.76
CA GLU A 6 12.44 1.77 -23.95
C GLU A 6 13.50 0.76 -23.48
N GLU A 7 14.56 0.55 -24.26
CA GLU A 7 15.61 -0.42 -23.93
C GLU A 7 16.50 0.04 -22.78
N ASP A 8 16.69 1.36 -22.61
CA ASP A 8 17.59 1.97 -21.63
C ASP A 8 16.95 2.22 -20.25
N LEU A 9 15.67 1.85 -20.09
CA LEU A 9 14.99 1.99 -18.80
C LEU A 9 15.47 0.93 -17.80
N PRO A 10 15.67 1.30 -16.52
CA PRO A 10 15.99 0.32 -15.48
C PRO A 10 14.87 -0.71 -15.35
N ARG A 11 15.23 -1.93 -14.93
CA ARG A 11 14.31 -3.08 -14.87
C ARG A 11 13.01 -2.76 -14.12
N ASP A 12 13.10 -2.06 -13.01
CA ASP A 12 11.93 -1.76 -12.17
C ASP A 12 10.98 -0.77 -12.85
N ALA A 13 11.50 0.19 -13.61
CA ALA A 13 10.67 1.10 -14.41
C ALA A 13 9.89 0.33 -15.49
N LYS A 14 10.51 -0.68 -16.12
CA LYS A 14 9.84 -1.56 -17.10
C LYS A 14 8.72 -2.38 -16.44
N ILE A 15 8.92 -2.84 -15.20
CA ILE A 15 7.88 -3.54 -14.42
C ILE A 15 6.71 -2.60 -14.13
N VAL A 16 6.97 -1.38 -13.65
CA VAL A 16 5.92 -0.38 -13.38
C VAL A 16 5.11 -0.05 -14.64
N LYS A 17 5.78 0.17 -15.79
CA LYS A 17 5.09 0.38 -17.08
C LYS A 17 4.20 -0.81 -17.46
N THR A 18 4.69 -2.03 -17.27
CA THR A 18 3.93 -3.26 -17.56
C THR A 18 2.72 -3.39 -16.64
N LEU A 19 2.87 -3.02 -15.36
CA LEU A 19 1.77 -3.00 -14.39
C LEU A 19 0.68 -1.99 -14.80
N LEU A 20 1.06 -0.75 -15.14
CA LEU A 20 0.12 0.27 -15.61
C LEU A 20 -0.66 -0.20 -16.84
N LYS A 21 0.04 -0.80 -17.81
CA LYS A 21 -0.58 -1.39 -19.01
C LYS A 21 -1.56 -2.52 -18.66
N SER A 22 -1.23 -3.38 -17.69
CA SER A 22 -2.11 -4.47 -17.26
C SER A 22 -3.41 -3.98 -16.60
N MET A 23 -3.39 -2.76 -16.05
CA MET A 23 -4.55 -2.09 -15.45
C MET A 23 -5.36 -1.26 -16.47
N GLY A 24 -4.98 -1.28 -17.76
CA GLY A 24 -5.63 -0.51 -18.82
C GLY A 24 -5.26 0.98 -18.80
N VAL A 25 -4.16 1.35 -18.16
CA VAL A 25 -3.65 2.74 -18.14
C VAL A 25 -2.58 2.88 -19.21
N ASP A 26 -3.01 3.31 -20.41
CA ASP A 26 -2.15 3.45 -21.58
C ASP A 26 -1.53 4.85 -21.73
N ASP A 27 -2.17 5.88 -21.15
CA ASP A 27 -1.69 7.27 -21.18
C ASP A 27 -1.48 7.80 -19.76
N TYR A 28 -0.24 8.20 -19.46
CA TYR A 28 0.18 8.73 -18.17
C TYR A 28 1.43 9.60 -18.34
N GLU A 29 1.59 10.58 -17.44
CA GLU A 29 2.81 11.39 -17.44
C GLU A 29 4.03 10.53 -17.08
N PRO A 30 5.19 10.73 -17.73
CA PRO A 30 6.42 9.98 -17.41
C PRO A 30 6.81 10.02 -15.92
N ARG A 31 6.45 11.09 -15.21
CA ARG A 31 6.69 11.26 -13.77
C ARG A 31 5.97 10.22 -12.91
N VAL A 32 4.85 9.67 -13.37
CA VAL A 32 4.09 8.64 -12.64
C VAL A 32 4.96 7.41 -12.37
N VAL A 33 5.81 7.01 -13.32
CA VAL A 33 6.72 5.88 -13.14
C VAL A 33 7.70 6.15 -12.00
N HIS A 34 8.28 7.35 -11.94
CA HIS A 34 9.20 7.73 -10.86
C HIS A 34 8.49 7.78 -9.50
N GLN A 35 7.27 8.31 -9.45
CA GLN A 35 6.46 8.36 -8.22
C GLN A 35 6.11 6.95 -7.73
N PHE A 36 5.77 6.03 -8.64
CA PHE A 36 5.52 4.63 -8.29
C PHE A 36 6.77 3.94 -7.74
N LEU A 37 7.94 4.18 -8.35
CA LEU A 37 9.20 3.65 -7.84
C LEU A 37 9.48 4.20 -6.44
N GLU A 38 9.38 5.51 -6.24
CA GLU A 38 9.59 6.15 -4.93
C GLU A 38 8.65 5.57 -3.86
N LEU A 39 7.36 5.43 -4.19
CA LEU A 39 6.37 4.83 -3.30
C LEU A 39 6.71 3.38 -2.95
N TRP A 40 7.06 2.58 -3.96
CA TRP A 40 7.38 1.17 -3.78
C TRP A 40 8.62 0.98 -2.90
N TYR A 41 9.70 1.71 -3.20
CA TYR A 41 10.94 1.64 -2.44
C TYR A 41 10.73 2.09 -1.00
N ARG A 42 10.02 3.20 -0.77
CA ARG A 42 9.69 3.66 0.58
C ARG A 42 8.87 2.62 1.35
N TYR A 43 7.84 2.07 0.73
CA TYR A 43 7.01 1.05 1.36
C TYR A 43 7.81 -0.19 1.77
N VAL A 44 8.68 -0.69 0.88
CA VAL A 44 9.52 -1.87 1.17
C VAL A 44 10.50 -1.56 2.30
N VAL A 45 11.16 -0.40 2.28
CA VAL A 45 12.08 0.01 3.34
C VAL A 45 11.36 0.10 4.69
N ASP A 46 10.19 0.72 4.74
CA ASP A 46 9.41 0.82 5.99
C ASP A 46 9.04 -0.58 6.53
N VAL A 47 8.51 -1.46 5.67
CA VAL A 47 8.11 -2.81 6.07
C VAL A 47 9.30 -3.63 6.56
N LEU A 48 10.44 -3.54 5.87
CA LEU A 48 11.65 -4.27 6.27
C LEU A 48 12.25 -3.71 7.57
N THR A 49 12.14 -2.40 7.79
CA THR A 49 12.58 -1.75 9.04
C THR A 49 11.76 -2.25 10.22
N ASP A 50 10.43 -2.29 10.09
CA ASP A 50 9.54 -2.82 11.13
C ASP A 50 9.76 -4.31 11.37
N ALA A 51 9.93 -5.10 10.30
CA ALA A 51 10.20 -6.53 10.39
C ALA A 51 11.54 -6.82 11.08
N GLN A 52 12.56 -5.98 10.85
CA GLN A 52 13.84 -6.08 11.54
C GLN A 52 13.68 -5.85 13.05
N VAL A 53 12.94 -4.83 13.47
CA VAL A 53 12.64 -4.56 14.88
C VAL A 53 11.93 -5.76 15.53
N TYR A 54 11.01 -6.40 14.81
CA TYR A 54 10.31 -7.60 15.32
C TYR A 54 11.23 -8.81 15.44
N SER A 55 12.10 -9.04 14.47
CA SER A 55 13.12 -10.10 14.50
C SER A 55 14.08 -9.90 15.68
N GLU A 56 14.56 -8.68 15.88
CA GLU A 56 15.46 -8.30 16.99
C GLU A 56 14.79 -8.46 18.36
N HIS A 57 13.50 -8.14 18.47
CA HIS A 57 12.74 -8.32 19.72
C HIS A 57 12.71 -9.78 20.20
N VAL A 58 12.71 -10.73 19.27
CA VAL A 58 12.72 -12.18 19.56
C VAL A 58 14.16 -12.74 19.59
N GLY A 59 15.17 -11.90 19.36
CA GLY A 59 16.59 -12.29 19.36
C GLY A 59 17.00 -13.14 18.15
N LYS A 60 16.26 -13.07 17.04
CA LYS A 60 16.60 -13.79 15.79
C LYS A 60 17.69 -13.01 15.04
N ALA A 61 18.63 -13.74 14.43
CA ALA A 61 19.72 -13.16 13.64
C ALA A 61 19.31 -12.74 12.22
N SER A 62 18.12 -13.17 11.76
CA SER A 62 17.63 -12.91 10.41
C SER A 62 16.11 -12.79 10.40
N ILE A 63 15.60 -11.88 9.56
CA ILE A 63 14.16 -11.65 9.35
C ILE A 63 13.52 -12.91 8.75
N ASP A 64 12.40 -13.35 9.32
CA ASP A 64 11.59 -14.43 8.77
C ASP A 64 10.28 -13.94 8.10
N SER A 65 9.55 -14.85 7.46
CA SER A 65 8.28 -14.51 6.80
C SER A 65 7.17 -14.07 7.76
N ASN A 66 7.24 -14.46 9.04
CA ASN A 66 6.26 -14.06 10.05
C ASN A 66 6.50 -12.62 10.49
N ASP A 67 7.76 -12.22 10.63
CA ASP A 67 8.16 -10.84 10.96
C ASP A 67 7.67 -9.88 9.86
N ILE A 68 7.85 -10.25 8.59
CA ILE A 68 7.32 -9.49 7.43
C ILE A 68 5.80 -9.43 7.44
N LYS A 69 5.12 -10.57 7.67
CA LYS A 69 3.65 -10.60 7.75
C LYS A 69 3.13 -9.70 8.86
N LEU A 70 3.77 -9.72 10.03
CA LEU A 70 3.40 -8.88 11.16
C LEU A 70 3.60 -7.39 10.84
N ALA A 71 4.72 -7.02 10.20
CA ALA A 71 4.99 -5.65 9.76
C ALA A 71 3.93 -5.14 8.77
N ILE A 72 3.56 -5.95 7.78
CA ILE A 72 2.52 -5.59 6.81
C ILE A 72 1.17 -5.41 7.52
N GLN A 73 0.77 -6.34 8.40
CA GLN A 73 -0.51 -6.25 9.12
C GLN A 73 -0.58 -5.01 10.01
N SER A 74 0.49 -4.71 10.74
CA SER A 74 0.60 -3.49 11.53
C SER A 74 0.40 -2.26 10.65
N LYS A 75 1.14 -2.16 9.53
CA LYS A 75 1.07 -1.00 8.64
C LYS A 75 -0.30 -0.82 7.99
N VAL A 76 -0.97 -1.92 7.58
CA VAL A 76 -2.31 -1.86 6.97
C VAL A 76 -3.35 -1.30 7.96
N ASN A 77 -3.29 -1.72 9.22
CA ASN A 77 -4.22 -1.27 10.25
C ASN A 77 -4.12 0.23 10.56
N PHE A 78 -2.96 0.85 10.32
CA PHE A 78 -2.73 2.27 10.62
C PHE A 78 -2.67 3.19 9.39
N SER A 79 -2.28 2.67 8.22
CA SER A 79 -2.04 3.50 7.01
C SER A 79 -3.18 3.49 6.00
N PHE A 80 -4.04 2.46 5.99
CA PHE A 80 -5.16 2.38 5.06
C PHE A 80 -6.47 2.40 5.83
N SER A 81 -7.15 3.55 5.86
CA SER A 81 -8.52 3.59 6.35
C SER A 81 -9.40 2.84 5.36
N GLN A 82 -9.95 1.72 5.80
CA GLN A 82 -11.03 1.10 5.05
C GLN A 82 -12.31 1.90 5.28
N PRO A 83 -13.16 2.06 4.25
CA PRO A 83 -14.47 2.65 4.46
C PRO A 83 -15.18 1.89 5.59
N PRO A 84 -15.80 2.59 6.56
CA PRO A 84 -16.47 1.94 7.67
C PRO A 84 -17.47 0.89 7.18
N PRO A 85 -17.57 -0.27 7.85
CA PRO A 85 -18.53 -1.29 7.47
C PRO A 85 -19.95 -0.72 7.38
N HIS A 86 -20.72 -1.17 6.39
CA HIS A 86 -22.10 -0.71 6.19
C HIS A 86 -22.96 -0.90 7.45
N GLU A 87 -22.76 -1.98 8.19
CA GLU A 87 -23.46 -2.25 9.46
C GLU A 87 -23.16 -1.21 10.54
N PHE A 88 -21.93 -0.69 10.60
CA PHE A 88 -21.56 0.37 11.54
C PHE A 88 -22.32 1.66 11.22
N LEU A 89 -22.40 2.02 9.93
CA LEU A 89 -23.16 3.18 9.47
C LEU A 89 -24.66 3.03 9.74
N LEU A 90 -25.24 1.84 9.49
CA LEU A 90 -26.64 1.55 9.80
C LEU A 90 -26.92 1.64 11.30
N ASN A 91 -26.01 1.18 12.14
CA ASN A 91 -26.13 1.30 13.59
C ASN A 91 -26.11 2.77 14.04
N LEU A 92 -25.24 3.59 13.46
CA LEU A 92 -25.20 5.03 13.72
C LEU A 92 -26.53 5.70 13.34
N LEU A 93 -27.03 5.44 12.13
CA LEU A 93 -28.30 5.98 11.65
C LEU A 93 -29.48 5.55 12.53
N ARG A 94 -29.49 4.30 12.99
CA ARG A 94 -30.51 3.78 13.91
C ARG A 94 -30.46 4.48 15.26
N ILE A 95 -29.26 4.73 15.78
CA ILE A 95 -29.05 5.44 17.04
C ILE A 95 -29.55 6.89 16.87
N ASP A 96 -29.13 7.60 15.83
CA ASP A 96 -29.55 8.99 15.55
C ASP A 96 -31.06 9.13 15.37
N ALA A 97 -31.70 8.19 14.66
CA ALA A 97 -33.15 8.16 14.53
C ALA A 97 -33.86 7.89 15.88
N GLY A 98 -33.26 7.08 16.75
CA GLY A 98 -33.74 6.85 18.11
C GLY A 98 -33.67 8.10 18.99
N TRP A 99 -32.57 8.85 18.93
CA TRP A 99 -32.41 10.13 19.63
C TRP A 99 -33.43 11.18 19.18
N PHE A 100 -33.69 11.26 17.86
CA PHE A 100 -34.70 12.18 17.32
C PHE A 100 -36.15 11.79 17.69
N SER A 101 -36.42 10.52 17.99
CA SER A 101 -37.74 10.06 18.42
C SER A 101 -38.02 10.28 19.92
N LEU A 102 -37.00 10.62 20.70
CA LEU A 102 -37.08 10.83 22.15
C LEU A 102 -37.21 12.32 22.53
N GLN A 103 -37.30 13.22 21.56
CA GLN A 103 -37.48 14.66 21.72
C GLN A 103 -38.78 15.13 21.07
#